data_AF-A0A4S4LWA9-F1
#
_entry.id   AF-A0A4S4LWA9-F1
#
_cell.length_a   1.000
_cell.length_b   1.000
_cell.length_c   1.000
_cell.angle_alpha   90.00
_cell.angle_beta   90.00
_cell.angle_gamma   90.00
#
_symmetry.space_group_name_H-M   'P 1'
#
loop_
_entity.id
_entity.type
_entity.pdbx_description
1 polymer ?
#
loop_
_entity_poly.entity_id
_entity_poly.type
_entity_poly.pdbx_seq_one_letter_code
_entity_poly.pdbx_strand_id
1 'polypeptide(L)'
;MSLTISSLPYERIPGPFIFRNDDANCFSGPDQDLEVSGLTLLHEGNQMDVYRCTLSAPISGESCVVCKIAIGSVAMKRLRREARYYQGKLKHLQGSRIPTCHGYFVGTVDDEMVGVLVLSYCGKRVERMFSAWDPKFKSDLIDVFLEIHLAGVSHNDVAERNVLDWNGKPIVIDFEESSDEECGLKMPIEEGALKPEAAEFNCTELHELCTDLRIWKPSPARLLWHRSACSPVRYFSRTSRVAGFNAISTPFSFLPSNSLSLKPRESGLTEIRGPYYAPVTRTYLDELLSDWSDYVDGVKFAGGAFSLMPEDRLKLLIETAHKHGCYVSTGGYIERVLAASSGDFATVEKYIKTCKKLGFDVIEISSGFLSIPTQDWAEIVHLVASHGLKAKPEVGIQWGAGGDASIAELESSGTRDPKWLIDRANLFLDAGASMIMIESEGITENVKNWRTDVISAITSALPAGKIMFEAADPDVFAYHIQNQGARANLFIDHSQVVQLACLRRGIWGTGSTFWEDHDVLMV
;
A
#
# COMPACT_ATOMS: atom_id res chain seq x y z
N MET A 1 -16.40 -25.55 -30.13
CA MET A 1 -17.40 -24.46 -29.97
C MET A 1 -17.03 -23.28 -30.86
N SER A 2 -17.94 -22.79 -31.71
CA SER A 2 -17.70 -21.65 -32.60
C SER A 2 -18.75 -20.56 -32.37
N LEU A 3 -18.28 -19.31 -32.33
CA LEU A 3 -19.04 -18.14 -31.92
C LEU A 3 -19.49 -17.38 -33.18
N THR A 4 -20.79 -17.31 -33.43
CA THR A 4 -21.35 -16.49 -34.51
C THR A 4 -21.81 -15.16 -33.92
N ILE A 5 -20.95 -14.14 -33.91
CA ILE A 5 -21.36 -12.77 -33.59
C ILE A 5 -21.87 -12.13 -34.88
N SER A 6 -23.20 -12.09 -35.04
CA SER A 6 -23.80 -11.33 -36.13
C SER A 6 -23.79 -9.84 -35.77
N SER A 7 -22.83 -9.12 -36.38
CA SER A 7 -22.72 -7.66 -36.55
C SER A 7 -22.69 -6.78 -35.28
N LEU A 8 -21.60 -6.03 -35.09
CA LEU A 8 -21.59 -4.54 -35.10
C LEU A 8 -20.19 -4.02 -34.70
N PRO A 9 -19.78 -2.84 -35.24
CA PRO A 9 -18.56 -2.16 -34.89
C PRO A 9 -18.59 -1.59 -33.47
N TYR A 10 -17.39 -1.36 -32.93
CA TYR A 10 -17.08 -0.83 -31.60
C TYR A 10 -17.70 0.54 -31.30
N GLU A 11 -19.03 0.60 -31.10
CA GLU A 11 -19.72 1.65 -30.36
C GLU A 11 -20.92 1.05 -29.60
N ARG A 12 -20.75 0.86 -28.28
CA ARG A 12 -21.80 0.57 -27.29
C ARG A 12 -22.73 -0.59 -27.64
N ILE A 13 -22.31 -1.80 -27.30
CA ILE A 13 -23.05 -3.06 -27.41
C ILE A 13 -24.48 -3.00 -26.82
N PRO A 14 -25.56 -3.08 -27.63
CA PRO A 14 -26.91 -3.27 -27.11
C PRO A 14 -27.61 -4.36 -27.95
N GLY A 15 -27.23 -5.62 -27.78
CA GLY A 15 -27.85 -6.74 -28.51
C GLY A 15 -27.69 -8.06 -27.77
N PRO A 16 -28.63 -9.01 -27.96
CA PRO A 16 -28.46 -10.37 -27.45
C PRO A 16 -27.31 -11.07 -28.20
N PHE A 17 -26.41 -11.73 -27.47
CA PHE A 17 -25.35 -12.57 -28.01
C PHE A 17 -25.79 -14.03 -27.95
N ILE A 18 -25.53 -14.78 -29.03
CA ILE A 18 -25.78 -16.22 -29.09
C ILE A 18 -24.44 -16.93 -29.15
N PHE A 19 -24.11 -17.71 -28.13
CA PHE A 19 -22.93 -18.56 -28.12
C PHE A 19 -23.33 -19.98 -28.53
N ARG A 20 -22.79 -20.45 -29.67
CA ARG A 20 -23.10 -21.77 -30.25
C ARG A 20 -22.01 -22.79 -29.97
N ASN A 21 -22.41 -24.05 -29.83
CA ASN A 21 -21.47 -25.16 -29.78
C ASN A 21 -21.43 -25.90 -31.13
N ASP A 22 -20.46 -25.56 -31.99
CA ASP A 22 -20.29 -26.21 -33.29
C ASP A 22 -19.38 -27.47 -33.28
N ASP A 23 -19.11 -28.09 -32.12
CA ASP A 23 -18.35 -29.36 -32.09
C ASP A 23 -19.23 -30.57 -32.44
N ALA A 24 -19.20 -30.99 -33.71
CA ALA A 24 -19.93 -32.17 -34.22
C ALA A 24 -19.51 -33.53 -33.60
N ASN A 25 -18.47 -33.56 -32.74
CA ASN A 25 -17.91 -34.78 -32.13
C ASN A 25 -18.02 -34.82 -30.58
N CYS A 26 -18.72 -33.87 -29.95
CA CYS A 26 -18.88 -33.88 -28.48
C CYS A 26 -19.96 -34.88 -28.05
N PHE A 27 -19.56 -36.07 -27.60
CA PHE A 27 -20.46 -37.12 -27.09
C PHE A 27 -20.88 -36.89 -25.62
N SER A 28 -21.52 -35.75 -25.31
CA SER A 28 -22.18 -35.58 -24.00
C SER A 28 -23.26 -34.48 -23.97
N GLY A 29 -24.54 -34.87 -24.15
CA GLY A 29 -25.72 -34.10 -23.74
C GLY A 29 -26.09 -32.88 -24.60
N PRO A 30 -27.30 -32.31 -24.49
CA PRO A 30 -27.79 -31.30 -25.43
C PRO A 30 -27.08 -29.97 -25.18
N ASP A 31 -26.08 -29.66 -25.99
CA ASP A 31 -25.43 -28.36 -26.01
C ASP A 31 -26.44 -27.29 -26.49
N GLN A 32 -27.01 -26.56 -25.55
CA GLN A 32 -28.00 -25.52 -25.80
C GLN A 32 -27.28 -24.19 -26.13
N ASP A 33 -27.67 -23.54 -27.23
CA ASP A 33 -27.21 -22.20 -27.56
C ASP A 33 -27.43 -21.26 -26.36
N LEU A 34 -26.37 -20.57 -25.93
CA LEU A 34 -26.46 -19.61 -24.83
C LEU A 34 -26.79 -18.23 -25.40
N GLU A 35 -28.03 -17.80 -25.21
CA GLU A 35 -28.43 -16.44 -25.55
C GLU A 35 -28.32 -15.53 -24.30
N VAL A 36 -27.45 -14.53 -24.35
CA VAL A 36 -27.24 -13.55 -23.27
C VAL A 36 -27.61 -12.14 -23.71
N SER A 37 -28.26 -11.37 -22.84
CA SER A 37 -28.68 -9.99 -23.08
C SER A 37 -28.44 -9.12 -21.85
N GLY A 38 -28.74 -7.81 -21.92
CA GLY A 38 -28.70 -6.92 -20.76
C GLY A 38 -27.29 -6.71 -20.18
N LEU A 39 -26.31 -6.45 -21.04
CA LEU A 39 -24.91 -6.28 -20.63
C LEU A 39 -24.72 -5.06 -19.74
N THR A 40 -24.15 -5.29 -18.56
CA THR A 40 -23.69 -4.24 -17.65
C THR A 40 -22.21 -4.44 -17.39
N LEU A 41 -21.38 -3.45 -17.74
CA LEU A 41 -19.94 -3.51 -17.51
C LEU A 41 -19.65 -3.56 -16.01
N LEU A 42 -18.94 -4.59 -15.57
CA LEU A 42 -18.46 -4.76 -14.20
C LEU A 42 -17.00 -4.34 -14.06
N HIS A 43 -16.19 -4.59 -15.08
CA HIS A 43 -14.78 -4.24 -15.10
C HIS A 43 -14.33 -3.98 -16.55
N GLU A 44 -13.65 -2.85 -16.77
CA GLU A 44 -13.04 -2.47 -18.03
C GLU A 44 -11.53 -2.72 -17.95
N GLY A 45 -11.00 -3.47 -18.90
CA GLY A 45 -9.58 -3.80 -18.99
C GLY A 45 -9.05 -3.57 -20.41
N ASN A 46 -7.76 -3.34 -20.56
CA ASN A 46 -7.17 -2.96 -21.85
C ASN A 46 -7.44 -3.97 -23.00
N GLN A 47 -7.57 -5.26 -22.68
CA GLN A 47 -7.89 -6.33 -23.64
C GLN A 47 -8.88 -7.37 -23.07
N MET A 48 -9.46 -7.09 -21.91
CA MET A 48 -10.33 -8.02 -21.21
C MET A 48 -11.39 -7.30 -20.38
N ASP A 49 -12.62 -7.40 -20.85
CA ASP A 49 -13.77 -6.78 -20.21
C ASP A 49 -14.63 -7.84 -19.54
N VAL A 50 -15.25 -7.45 -18.43
CA VAL A 50 -16.15 -8.32 -17.66
C VAL A 50 -17.52 -7.68 -17.64
N TYR A 51 -18.51 -8.38 -18.19
CA TYR A 51 -19.89 -7.95 -18.22
C TYR A 51 -20.77 -8.85 -17.38
N ARG A 52 -21.69 -8.28 -16.63
CA ARG A 52 -22.87 -8.98 -16.11
C ARG A 52 -23.90 -9.08 -17.23
N CYS A 53 -24.49 -10.24 -17.41
CA CYS A 53 -25.50 -10.49 -18.43
C CYS A 53 -26.68 -11.31 -17.87
N THR A 54 -27.75 -11.37 -18.65
CA THR A 54 -28.94 -12.18 -18.37
C THR A 54 -29.11 -13.23 -19.46
N LEU A 55 -29.22 -14.50 -19.09
CA LEU A 55 -29.58 -15.60 -20.00
C LEU A 55 -31.06 -15.50 -20.39
N SER A 56 -31.37 -15.64 -21.68
CA SER A 56 -32.75 -15.71 -22.16
C SER A 56 -33.46 -16.98 -21.70
N ALA A 57 -32.70 -18.08 -21.54
CA ALA A 57 -33.17 -19.33 -20.95
C ALA A 57 -32.33 -19.66 -19.71
N PRO A 58 -32.91 -19.69 -18.50
CA PRO A 58 -32.17 -19.99 -17.28
C PRO A 58 -31.54 -21.38 -17.30
N ILE A 59 -30.29 -21.49 -16.84
CA ILE A 59 -29.59 -22.78 -16.67
C ILE A 59 -29.58 -23.13 -15.20
N SER A 60 -30.11 -24.30 -14.85
CA SER A 60 -30.21 -24.75 -13.45
C SER A 60 -30.94 -23.74 -12.53
N GLY A 61 -31.86 -22.94 -13.09
CA GLY A 61 -32.59 -21.90 -12.37
C GLY A 61 -31.87 -20.54 -12.28
N GLU A 62 -30.65 -20.43 -12.80
CA GLU A 62 -29.87 -19.19 -12.82
C GLU A 62 -30.07 -18.44 -14.14
N SER A 63 -30.49 -17.18 -14.06
CA SER A 63 -30.64 -16.30 -15.21
C SER A 63 -29.51 -15.28 -15.32
N CYS A 64 -28.65 -15.12 -14.31
CA CYS A 64 -27.62 -14.10 -14.28
C CYS A 64 -26.22 -14.69 -14.40
N VAL A 65 -25.48 -14.23 -15.42
CA VAL A 65 -24.13 -14.72 -15.74
C VAL A 65 -23.14 -13.57 -15.85
N VAL A 66 -21.87 -13.92 -15.89
CA VAL A 66 -20.75 -13.04 -16.20
C VAL A 66 -20.11 -13.52 -17.50
N CYS A 67 -19.94 -12.60 -18.45
CA CYS A 67 -19.19 -12.81 -19.67
C CYS A 67 -17.85 -12.08 -19.56
N LYS A 68 -16.75 -12.83 -19.45
CA LYS A 68 -15.39 -12.30 -19.52
C LYS A 68 -14.94 -12.41 -20.98
N ILE A 69 -14.76 -11.27 -21.64
CA ILE A 69 -14.50 -11.14 -23.07
C ILE A 69 -13.05 -10.74 -23.26
N ALA A 70 -12.27 -11.57 -23.95
CA ALA A 70 -10.87 -11.33 -24.26
C ALA A 70 -10.67 -11.11 -25.76
N ILE A 71 -10.00 -10.03 -26.13
CA ILE A 71 -9.75 -9.65 -27.51
C ILE A 71 -8.27 -9.82 -27.84
N GLY A 72 -7.97 -10.50 -28.94
CA GLY A 72 -6.62 -10.71 -29.42
C GLY A 72 -5.92 -11.93 -28.79
N SER A 73 -4.87 -12.39 -29.48
CA SER A 73 -4.26 -13.69 -29.23
C SER A 73 -3.63 -13.87 -27.83
N VAL A 74 -3.14 -12.79 -27.21
CA VAL A 74 -2.50 -12.82 -25.88
C VAL A 74 -3.56 -12.93 -24.78
N ALA A 75 -4.55 -12.05 -24.78
CA ALA A 75 -5.63 -12.05 -23.81
C ALA A 75 -6.45 -13.36 -23.86
N MET A 76 -6.73 -13.86 -25.08
CA MET A 76 -7.40 -15.14 -25.25
C MET A 76 -6.63 -16.33 -24.69
N LYS A 77 -5.28 -16.34 -24.79
CA LYS A 77 -4.46 -17.40 -24.18
C LYS A 77 -4.59 -17.41 -22.67
N ARG A 78 -4.61 -16.24 -22.02
CA ARG A 78 -4.82 -16.11 -20.57
C ARG A 78 -6.22 -16.57 -20.17
N LEU A 79 -7.25 -16.10 -20.87
CA LEU A 79 -8.64 -16.49 -20.60
C LEU A 79 -8.89 -17.99 -20.82
N ARG A 80 -8.26 -18.58 -21.85
CA ARG A 80 -8.32 -20.03 -22.09
C ARG A 80 -7.59 -20.82 -21.00
N ARG A 81 -6.48 -20.27 -20.46
CA ARG A 81 -5.74 -20.86 -19.34
C ARG A 81 -6.61 -20.88 -18.08
N GLU A 82 -7.36 -19.82 -17.81
CA GLU A 82 -8.35 -19.79 -16.72
C GLU A 82 -9.48 -20.80 -16.95
N ALA A 83 -10.10 -20.79 -18.14
CA ALA A 83 -11.23 -21.65 -18.48
C ALA A 83 -10.95 -23.15 -18.28
N ARG A 84 -9.70 -23.59 -18.50
CA ARG A 84 -9.29 -24.98 -18.34
C ARG A 84 -9.45 -25.50 -16.91
N TYR A 85 -9.34 -24.63 -15.90
CA TYR A 85 -9.45 -25.04 -14.50
C TYR A 85 -10.91 -25.30 -14.13
N TYR A 86 -11.82 -24.42 -14.54
CA TYR A 86 -13.27 -24.61 -14.40
C TYR A 86 -13.76 -25.89 -15.10
N GLN A 87 -13.27 -26.14 -16.31
CA GLN A 87 -13.68 -27.31 -17.10
C GLN A 87 -12.94 -28.61 -16.72
N GLY A 88 -11.84 -28.49 -15.98
CA GLY A 88 -10.92 -29.58 -15.64
C GLY A 88 -10.90 -29.87 -14.13
N LYS A 89 -9.74 -29.67 -13.51
CA LYS A 89 -9.46 -30.08 -12.12
C LYS A 89 -10.44 -29.51 -11.09
N LEU A 90 -10.95 -28.30 -11.30
CA LEU A 90 -11.84 -27.62 -10.35
C LEU A 90 -13.33 -27.84 -10.65
N LYS A 91 -13.69 -28.67 -11.64
CA LYS A 91 -15.08 -28.87 -12.07
C LYS A 91 -16.04 -29.25 -10.93
N HIS A 92 -15.54 -29.99 -9.94
CA HIS A 92 -16.30 -30.48 -8.80
C HIS A 92 -16.56 -29.41 -7.71
N LEU A 93 -15.90 -28.26 -7.77
CA LEU A 93 -16.04 -27.14 -6.83
C LEU A 93 -17.04 -26.06 -7.29
N GLN A 94 -17.57 -26.22 -8.51
CA GLN A 94 -18.45 -25.24 -9.15
C GLN A 94 -19.82 -25.15 -8.47
N GLY A 95 -20.32 -23.92 -8.32
CA GLY A 95 -21.60 -23.60 -7.70
C GLY A 95 -21.57 -23.55 -6.16
N SER A 96 -20.46 -23.94 -5.54
CA SER A 96 -20.29 -23.93 -4.09
C SER A 96 -19.08 -23.11 -3.63
N ARG A 97 -17.93 -23.27 -4.29
CA ARG A 97 -16.65 -22.62 -3.94
C ARG A 97 -16.13 -21.71 -5.03
N ILE A 98 -16.45 -22.03 -6.28
CA ILE A 98 -16.11 -21.25 -7.48
C ILE A 98 -17.36 -21.11 -8.36
N PRO A 99 -17.42 -20.14 -9.29
CA PRO A 99 -18.56 -20.00 -10.19
C PRO A 99 -18.79 -21.24 -11.07
N THR A 100 -20.05 -21.50 -11.42
CA THR A 100 -20.38 -22.48 -12.46
C THR A 100 -19.99 -21.93 -13.82
N CYS A 101 -19.16 -22.66 -14.57
CA CYS A 101 -18.77 -22.37 -15.93
C CYS A 101 -19.76 -23.00 -16.91
N HIS A 102 -20.36 -22.13 -17.72
CA HIS A 102 -21.31 -22.52 -18.78
C HIS A 102 -20.61 -22.75 -20.11
N GLY A 103 -19.35 -22.31 -20.25
CA GLY A 103 -18.54 -22.61 -21.43
C GLY A 103 -17.46 -21.57 -21.71
N TYR A 104 -16.52 -21.96 -22.56
CA TYR A 104 -15.54 -21.06 -23.18
C TYR A 104 -15.71 -21.11 -24.68
N PHE A 105 -16.03 -19.96 -25.28
CA PHE A 105 -16.39 -19.80 -26.67
C PHE A 105 -15.34 -18.97 -27.39
N VAL A 106 -15.11 -19.27 -28.67
CA VAL A 106 -14.13 -18.56 -29.50
C VAL A 106 -14.77 -18.23 -30.83
N GLY A 107 -14.53 -17.03 -31.34
CA GLY A 107 -14.87 -16.63 -32.70
C GLY A 107 -14.25 -15.29 -33.05
N THR A 108 -14.92 -14.54 -33.90
CA THR A 108 -14.38 -13.31 -34.50
C THR A 108 -15.37 -12.15 -34.43
N VAL A 109 -14.87 -10.95 -34.14
CA VAL A 109 -15.59 -9.67 -34.22
C VAL A 109 -14.73 -8.72 -35.03
N ASP A 110 -15.25 -8.14 -36.10
CA ASP A 110 -14.51 -7.22 -36.99
C ASP A 110 -13.13 -7.74 -37.42
N ASP A 111 -13.08 -9.02 -37.83
CA ASP A 111 -11.86 -9.77 -38.18
C ASP A 111 -10.83 -9.99 -37.05
N GLU A 112 -11.14 -9.57 -35.82
CA GLU A 112 -10.34 -9.86 -34.63
C GLU A 112 -10.85 -11.11 -33.90
N MET A 113 -9.91 -11.96 -33.45
CA MET A 113 -10.24 -13.13 -32.65
C MET A 113 -10.67 -12.72 -31.24
N VAL A 114 -11.80 -13.27 -30.79
CA VAL A 114 -12.40 -13.03 -29.48
C VAL A 114 -12.64 -14.36 -28.77
N GLY A 115 -12.31 -14.41 -27.48
CA GLY A 115 -12.63 -15.51 -26.58
C GLY A 115 -13.59 -15.02 -25.50
N VAL A 116 -14.60 -15.82 -25.15
CA VAL A 116 -15.59 -15.48 -24.14
C VAL A 116 -15.72 -16.63 -23.15
N LEU A 117 -15.47 -16.36 -21.87
CA LEU A 117 -15.73 -17.28 -20.77
C LEU A 117 -17.04 -16.87 -20.10
N VAL A 118 -17.99 -17.80 -20.01
CA VAL A 118 -19.32 -17.56 -19.41
C VAL A 118 -19.40 -18.29 -18.06
N LEU A 119 -19.56 -17.52 -16.98
CA LEU A 119 -19.65 -18.01 -15.61
C LEU A 119 -20.95 -17.57 -14.95
N SER A 120 -21.43 -18.28 -13.94
CA SER A 120 -22.53 -17.80 -13.09
C SER A 120 -22.15 -16.53 -12.35
N TYR A 121 -23.09 -15.60 -12.20
CA TYR A 121 -22.87 -14.41 -11.39
C TYR A 121 -22.97 -14.76 -9.90
N CYS A 122 -21.84 -14.68 -9.18
CA CYS A 122 -21.73 -15.07 -7.77
C CYS A 122 -21.55 -13.87 -6.82
N GLY A 123 -22.20 -12.74 -7.10
CA GLY A 123 -22.22 -11.60 -6.18
C GLY A 123 -21.16 -10.54 -6.48
N LYS A 124 -20.82 -9.75 -5.46
CA LYS A 124 -19.88 -8.62 -5.58
C LYS A 124 -18.50 -9.03 -5.06
N ARG A 125 -17.46 -8.37 -5.59
CA ARG A 125 -16.10 -8.51 -5.08
C ARG A 125 -16.04 -8.12 -3.61
N VAL A 126 -15.16 -8.79 -2.88
CA VAL A 126 -14.79 -8.41 -1.54
C VAL A 126 -14.00 -7.10 -1.60
N GLU A 127 -14.52 -6.04 -0.98
CA GLU A 127 -13.90 -4.71 -0.96
C GLU A 127 -13.14 -4.41 0.34
N ARG A 128 -13.33 -5.24 1.37
CA ARG A 128 -12.68 -5.13 2.67
C ARG A 128 -11.56 -6.17 2.78
N MET A 129 -10.49 -5.86 3.51
CA MET A 129 -9.36 -6.75 3.74
C MET A 129 -9.81 -8.12 4.29
N PHE A 130 -9.12 -9.20 3.90
CA PHE A 130 -9.41 -10.56 4.37
C PHE A 130 -9.46 -10.68 5.90
N SER A 131 -8.57 -9.98 6.60
CA SER A 131 -8.52 -9.85 8.05
C SER A 131 -9.79 -9.26 8.70
N ALA A 132 -10.56 -8.45 7.98
CA ALA A 132 -11.77 -7.78 8.48
C ALA A 132 -13.05 -8.63 8.41
N TRP A 133 -12.99 -9.81 7.78
CA TRP A 133 -14.14 -10.71 7.69
C TRP A 133 -14.38 -11.45 9.00
N ASP A 134 -15.63 -11.84 9.25
CA ASP A 134 -15.94 -12.62 10.45
C ASP A 134 -15.26 -14.00 10.41
N PRO A 135 -15.00 -14.63 11.56
CA PRO A 135 -14.27 -15.89 11.63
C PRO A 135 -14.85 -17.00 10.76
N LYS A 136 -16.18 -17.02 10.57
CA LYS A 136 -16.83 -18.03 9.74
C LYS A 136 -16.47 -17.84 8.27
N PHE A 137 -16.55 -16.62 7.74
CA PHE A 137 -16.15 -16.34 6.36
C PHE A 137 -14.67 -16.66 6.13
N LYS A 138 -13.79 -16.35 7.11
CA LYS A 138 -12.35 -16.68 7.03
C LYS A 138 -12.12 -18.19 6.96
N SER A 139 -12.77 -18.95 7.84
CA SER A 139 -12.72 -20.41 7.82
C SER A 139 -13.23 -20.96 6.49
N ASP A 140 -14.37 -20.46 6.01
CA ASP A 140 -14.95 -20.88 4.73
C ASP A 140 -14.00 -20.58 3.55
N LEU A 141 -13.25 -19.48 3.59
CA LEU A 141 -12.28 -19.11 2.56
C LEU A 141 -11.05 -20.01 2.58
N ILE A 142 -10.54 -20.35 3.76
CA ILE A 142 -9.45 -21.33 3.91
C ILE A 142 -9.88 -22.68 3.35
N ASP A 143 -11.10 -23.12 3.68
CA ASP A 143 -11.65 -24.38 3.15
C ASP A 143 -11.74 -24.35 1.62
N VAL A 144 -12.16 -23.24 1.02
CA VAL A 144 -12.17 -23.09 -0.45
C VAL A 144 -10.77 -23.30 -1.03
N PHE A 145 -9.75 -22.63 -0.50
CA PHE A 145 -8.38 -22.75 -1.00
C PHE A 145 -7.77 -24.12 -0.72
N LEU A 146 -8.06 -24.74 0.41
CA LEU A 146 -7.67 -26.12 0.68
C LEU A 146 -8.28 -27.09 -0.35
N GLU A 147 -9.57 -26.94 -0.69
CA GLU A 147 -10.23 -27.76 -1.70
C GLU A 147 -9.61 -27.56 -3.11
N ILE A 148 -9.23 -26.32 -3.46
CA ILE A 148 -8.51 -26.00 -4.70
C ILE A 148 -7.13 -26.70 -4.72
N HIS A 149 -6.39 -26.63 -3.61
CA HIS A 149 -5.07 -27.26 -3.44
C HIS A 149 -5.14 -28.78 -3.49
N LEU A 150 -6.18 -29.38 -2.88
CA LEU A 150 -6.44 -30.82 -2.92
C LEU A 150 -6.77 -31.31 -4.35
N ALA A 151 -7.28 -30.42 -5.21
CA ALA A 151 -7.47 -30.70 -6.62
C ALA A 151 -6.15 -30.61 -7.44
N GLY A 152 -5.02 -30.30 -6.79
CA GLY A 152 -3.70 -30.17 -7.41
C GLY A 152 -3.55 -28.89 -8.22
N VAL A 153 -4.07 -27.78 -7.69
CA VAL A 153 -4.02 -26.44 -8.29
C VAL A 153 -3.59 -25.42 -7.23
N SER A 154 -2.63 -24.55 -7.56
CA SER A 154 -2.30 -23.32 -6.82
C SER A 154 -2.89 -22.12 -7.58
N HIS A 155 -3.50 -21.16 -6.89
CA HIS A 155 -4.16 -20.01 -7.52
C HIS A 155 -3.17 -18.98 -8.05
N ASN A 156 -2.08 -18.74 -7.31
CA ASN A 156 -0.98 -17.78 -7.48
C ASN A 156 -1.36 -16.29 -7.52
N ASP A 157 -2.59 -15.94 -7.13
CA ASP A 157 -3.03 -14.54 -7.05
C ASP A 157 -4.12 -14.38 -6.00
N VAL A 158 -3.82 -14.81 -4.78
CA VAL A 158 -4.74 -14.73 -3.65
C VAL A 158 -4.87 -13.28 -3.22
N ALA A 159 -6.01 -12.67 -3.53
CA ALA A 159 -6.30 -11.28 -3.19
C ALA A 159 -7.81 -11.07 -3.09
N GLU A 160 -8.25 -10.05 -2.35
CA GLU A 160 -9.65 -9.71 -2.13
C GLU A 160 -10.41 -9.50 -3.45
N ARG A 161 -9.73 -8.91 -4.46
CA ARG A 161 -10.30 -8.69 -5.80
C ARG A 161 -10.72 -9.97 -6.52
N ASN A 162 -10.16 -11.11 -6.13
CA ASN A 162 -10.39 -12.44 -6.71
C ASN A 162 -11.33 -13.30 -5.84
N VAL A 163 -11.99 -12.68 -4.84
CA VAL A 163 -13.00 -13.33 -4.01
C VAL A 163 -14.31 -12.55 -4.09
N LEU A 164 -15.42 -13.26 -4.29
CA LEU A 164 -16.77 -12.71 -4.28
C LEU A 164 -17.48 -13.09 -2.98
N ASP A 165 -18.33 -12.20 -2.49
CA ASP A 165 -19.30 -12.51 -1.43
C ASP A 165 -20.64 -12.94 -2.06
N TRP A 166 -20.95 -14.23 -1.92
CA TRP A 166 -22.21 -14.83 -2.33
C TRP A 166 -23.05 -15.25 -1.13
N ASN A 167 -23.86 -14.31 -0.62
CA ASN A 167 -24.74 -14.53 0.54
C ASN A 167 -23.97 -14.94 1.81
N GLY A 168 -22.84 -14.27 2.07
CA GLY A 168 -21.98 -14.55 3.21
C GLY A 168 -21.05 -15.75 2.99
N LYS A 169 -20.88 -16.20 1.75
CA LYS A 169 -19.94 -17.27 1.40
C LYS A 169 -18.88 -16.78 0.42
N PRO A 170 -17.60 -17.09 0.64
CA PRO A 170 -16.54 -16.77 -0.30
C PRO A 170 -16.64 -17.63 -1.56
N ILE A 171 -16.58 -16.99 -2.72
CA ILE A 171 -16.48 -17.63 -4.03
C ILE A 171 -15.21 -17.14 -4.72
N VAL A 172 -14.27 -18.03 -5.00
CA VAL A 172 -12.97 -17.69 -5.63
C VAL A 172 -13.11 -17.66 -7.16
N ILE A 173 -12.50 -16.63 -7.77
CA ILE A 173 -12.51 -16.37 -9.21
C ILE A 173 -11.11 -16.02 -9.71
N ASP A 174 -10.95 -15.89 -11.04
CA ASP A 174 -9.73 -15.40 -11.69
C ASP A 174 -8.52 -16.35 -11.62
N PHE A 175 -8.71 -17.57 -12.14
CA PHE A 175 -7.66 -18.59 -12.24
C PHE A 175 -6.66 -18.34 -13.38
N GLU A 176 -6.46 -17.07 -13.76
CA GLU A 176 -5.59 -16.75 -14.86
C GLU A 176 -4.13 -17.04 -14.54
N GLU A 177 -3.65 -16.78 -13.32
CA GLU A 177 -2.24 -17.05 -12.92
C GLU A 177 -2.02 -18.44 -12.29
N SER A 178 -3.08 -19.25 -12.21
CA SER A 178 -3.03 -20.54 -11.53
C SER A 178 -2.15 -21.56 -12.23
N SER A 179 -1.53 -22.45 -11.45
CA SER A 179 -0.64 -23.53 -11.92
C SER A 179 -1.05 -24.90 -11.40
N ASP A 180 -0.68 -25.94 -12.13
CA ASP A 180 -0.79 -27.32 -11.67
C ASP A 180 0.36 -27.62 -10.69
N GLU A 181 0.02 -27.80 -9.42
CA GLU A 181 1.00 -28.06 -8.36
C GLU A 181 0.37 -28.94 -7.28
N GLU A 182 1.16 -29.87 -6.73
CA GLU A 182 0.76 -30.61 -5.54
C GLU A 182 1.10 -29.79 -4.30
N CYS A 183 0.09 -29.47 -3.51
CA CYS A 183 0.27 -28.69 -2.30
C CYS A 183 1.22 -29.39 -1.32
N GLY A 184 2.27 -28.68 -0.91
CA GLY A 184 3.26 -29.17 0.04
C GLY A 184 2.85 -29.04 1.51
N LEU A 185 1.60 -28.67 1.83
CA LEU A 185 1.15 -28.42 3.20
C LEU A 185 1.47 -29.60 4.12
N LYS A 186 2.31 -29.37 5.14
CA LYS A 186 2.79 -30.43 6.06
C LYS A 186 2.02 -30.53 7.37
N MET A 187 1.16 -29.56 7.66
CA MET A 187 0.51 -29.43 8.95
C MET A 187 -0.90 -28.85 8.80
N PRO A 188 -1.83 -29.16 9.72
CA PRO A 188 -3.16 -28.57 9.70
C PRO A 188 -3.09 -27.07 9.98
N ILE A 189 -4.08 -26.36 9.44
CA ILE A 189 -4.31 -24.95 9.73
C ILE A 189 -5.19 -24.86 10.98
N GLU A 190 -4.62 -24.42 12.10
CA GLU A 190 -5.33 -24.28 13.37
C GLU A 190 -5.49 -22.80 13.74
N GLU A 191 -6.74 -22.34 13.87
CA GLU A 191 -7.05 -20.98 14.31
C GLU A 191 -6.55 -20.74 15.75
N GLY A 192 -5.85 -19.62 15.97
CA GLY A 192 -5.30 -19.23 17.26
C GLY A 192 -4.03 -19.98 17.68
N ALA A 193 -3.49 -20.88 16.86
CA ALA A 193 -2.17 -21.48 17.05
C ALA A 193 -1.05 -20.47 16.75
N LEU A 194 0.19 -20.75 17.15
CA LEU A 194 1.33 -19.91 16.79
C LEU A 194 1.62 -20.03 15.30
N LYS A 195 1.96 -18.91 14.64
CA LYS A 195 2.30 -18.87 13.23
C LYS A 195 3.50 -19.79 12.98
N PRO A 196 3.35 -20.82 12.12
CA PRO A 196 4.45 -21.70 11.78
C PRO A 196 5.46 -20.97 10.88
N GLU A 197 6.73 -21.38 10.96
CA GLU A 197 7.75 -20.93 10.02
C GLU A 197 7.39 -21.41 8.61
N ALA A 198 7.65 -20.58 7.60
CA ALA A 198 7.23 -20.88 6.22
C ALA A 198 7.79 -22.22 5.70
N ALA A 199 9.03 -22.56 6.11
CA ALA A 199 9.67 -23.82 5.76
C ALA A 199 9.01 -25.05 6.41
N GLU A 200 8.42 -24.89 7.60
CA GLU A 200 7.70 -25.95 8.31
C GLU A 200 6.29 -26.11 7.76
N PHE A 201 5.64 -25.00 7.40
CA PHE A 201 4.31 -25.00 6.80
C PHE A 201 4.30 -25.56 5.36
N ASN A 202 5.34 -25.23 4.58
CA ASN A 202 5.66 -25.81 3.28
C ASN A 202 4.58 -25.65 2.19
N CYS A 203 3.75 -24.61 2.29
CA CYS A 203 2.86 -24.14 1.23
C CYS A 203 2.79 -22.61 1.29
N THR A 204 3.42 -21.91 0.33
CA THR A 204 3.51 -20.44 0.35
C THR A 204 2.14 -19.79 0.22
N GLU A 205 1.33 -20.19 -0.75
CA GLU A 205 0.02 -19.59 -1.00
C GLU A 205 -0.93 -19.71 0.21
N LEU A 206 -1.04 -20.91 0.81
CA LEU A 206 -1.87 -21.06 2.01
C LEU A 206 -1.25 -20.33 3.21
N HIS A 207 0.07 -20.19 3.30
CA HIS A 207 0.72 -19.46 4.40
C HIS A 207 0.42 -17.97 4.32
N GLU A 208 0.48 -17.41 3.13
CA GLU A 208 0.12 -16.03 2.82
C GLU A 208 -1.37 -15.79 3.10
N LEU A 209 -2.26 -16.61 2.53
CA LEU A 209 -3.70 -16.54 2.81
C LEU A 209 -4.00 -16.57 4.31
N CYS A 210 -3.42 -17.52 5.04
CA CYS A 210 -3.62 -17.65 6.49
C CYS A 210 -3.05 -16.46 7.28
N THR A 211 -1.95 -15.88 6.79
CA THR A 211 -1.36 -14.67 7.34
C THR A 211 -2.28 -13.47 7.13
N ASP A 212 -2.82 -13.31 5.92
CA ASP A 212 -3.71 -12.21 5.55
C ASP A 212 -5.06 -12.30 6.26
N LEU A 213 -5.57 -13.52 6.46
CA LEU A 213 -6.75 -13.79 7.28
C LEU A 213 -6.50 -13.64 8.79
N ARG A 214 -5.23 -13.58 9.20
CA ARG A 214 -4.76 -13.48 10.60
C ARG A 214 -5.27 -14.60 11.49
N ILE A 215 -5.24 -15.83 11.00
CA ILE A 215 -5.72 -16.99 11.78
C ILE A 215 -4.71 -17.48 12.83
N TRP A 216 -3.45 -17.07 12.75
CA TRP A 216 -2.41 -17.48 13.70
C TRP A 216 -1.97 -16.33 14.62
N LYS A 217 -1.56 -16.70 15.84
CA LYS A 217 -0.86 -15.83 16.79
C LYS A 217 0.61 -15.63 16.39
N PRO A 218 1.23 -14.48 16.67
CA PRO A 218 2.64 -14.24 16.35
C PRO A 218 3.59 -15.19 17.12
N SER A 219 4.70 -15.61 16.50
CA SER A 219 5.63 -16.58 17.09
C SER A 219 6.45 -16.02 18.26
N PRO A 220 6.80 -16.82 19.29
CA PRO A 220 7.47 -16.35 20.51
C PRO A 220 8.93 -15.92 20.32
N ALA A 221 9.57 -16.27 19.20
CA ALA A 221 10.96 -15.88 18.91
C ALA A 221 11.14 -14.35 18.84
N ARG A 222 10.06 -13.61 18.56
CA ARG A 222 10.02 -12.14 18.63
C ARG A 222 10.01 -11.58 20.06
N LEU A 223 9.65 -12.37 21.07
CA LEU A 223 9.61 -11.98 22.49
C LEU A 223 10.92 -12.23 23.26
N LEU A 224 11.81 -13.10 22.77
CA LEU A 224 13.02 -13.53 23.50
C LEU A 224 14.24 -12.62 23.32
N TRP A 225 14.26 -11.73 22.32
CA TRP A 225 15.32 -10.71 22.18
C TRP A 225 15.27 -9.60 23.24
N HIS A 226 14.17 -9.51 24.02
CA HIS A 226 14.01 -8.50 25.07
C HIS A 226 14.30 -8.98 26.50
N ARG A 227 14.74 -10.23 26.72
CA ARG A 227 14.80 -10.83 28.06
C ARG A 227 16.18 -11.29 28.57
N SER A 228 17.28 -10.73 28.05
CA SER A 228 18.62 -11.01 28.58
C SER A 228 19.25 -9.78 29.23
N ALA A 229 18.56 -9.18 30.22
CA ALA A 229 19.16 -8.43 31.33
C ALA A 229 18.07 -7.95 32.30
N CYS A 230 17.58 -8.82 33.18
CA CYS A 230 17.10 -8.45 34.52
C CYS A 230 16.78 -9.70 35.33
N SER A 231 17.51 -9.91 36.43
CA SER A 231 17.19 -10.91 37.44
C SER A 231 15.87 -10.58 38.17
N PRO A 232 15.15 -11.58 38.69
CA PRO A 232 13.78 -11.40 39.17
C PRO A 232 13.77 -10.76 40.57
N VAL A 233 13.18 -9.57 40.71
CA VAL A 233 12.84 -9.00 42.02
C VAL A 233 11.45 -9.49 42.41
N ARG A 234 11.39 -10.16 43.57
CA ARG A 234 10.16 -10.65 44.19
C ARG A 234 9.24 -9.47 44.57
N TYR A 235 7.96 -9.65 44.28
CA TYR A 235 6.86 -8.81 44.74
C TYR A 235 6.93 -8.60 46.26
N PHE A 236 7.11 -7.36 46.69
CA PHE A 236 6.60 -6.90 47.97
C PHE A 236 5.86 -5.57 47.77
N SER A 237 4.58 -5.59 48.14
CA SER A 237 3.72 -4.43 48.24
C SER A 237 4.29 -3.44 49.26
N ARG A 238 4.55 -2.20 48.84
CA ARG A 238 4.17 -0.99 49.58
C ARG A 238 4.44 0.25 48.76
N THR A 239 3.46 1.13 48.78
CA THR A 239 3.43 2.49 48.26
C THR A 239 4.69 3.28 48.63
N SER A 240 5.44 3.70 47.62
CA SER A 240 6.33 4.87 47.71
C SER A 240 6.26 5.63 46.39
N ARG A 241 5.72 6.85 46.44
CA ARG A 241 5.79 7.83 45.34
C ARG A 241 7.27 8.07 45.04
N VAL A 242 7.70 7.70 43.83
CA VAL A 242 8.93 8.23 43.24
C VAL A 242 8.51 9.42 42.39
N ALA A 243 8.96 10.59 42.79
CA ALA A 243 8.79 11.83 42.05
C ALA A 243 9.86 11.94 40.95
N GLY A 244 9.45 12.45 39.79
CA GLY A 244 10.32 12.95 38.73
C GLY A 244 10.40 12.03 37.53
N PHE A 245 9.56 12.29 36.52
CA PHE A 245 9.87 12.49 35.09
C PHE A 245 8.52 12.63 34.38
N ASN A 246 8.25 13.81 33.81
CA ASN A 246 6.93 14.18 33.27
C ASN A 246 6.55 13.31 32.05
N ALA A 247 5.94 12.15 32.30
CA ALA A 247 5.07 11.52 31.33
C ALA A 247 3.82 12.40 31.16
N ILE A 248 3.29 12.48 29.94
CA ILE A 248 2.08 13.23 29.61
C ILE A 248 0.95 12.74 30.53
N SER A 249 0.58 13.55 31.51
CA SER A 249 -0.49 13.25 32.45
C SER A 249 -1.82 13.64 31.82
N THR A 250 -2.32 12.83 30.89
CA THR A 250 -3.70 12.98 30.43
C THR A 250 -4.66 12.56 31.56
N PRO A 251 -5.87 13.14 31.64
CA PRO A 251 -6.89 12.72 32.60
C PRO A 251 -7.31 11.25 32.41
N PHE A 252 -6.97 10.65 31.26
CA PHE A 252 -7.26 9.27 30.90
C PHE A 252 -6.02 8.35 30.94
N SER A 253 -4.94 8.76 31.60
CA SER A 253 -3.69 7.97 31.71
C SER A 253 -3.85 6.61 32.41
N PHE A 254 -5.00 6.37 33.05
CA PHE A 254 -5.39 5.07 33.58
C PHE A 254 -5.84 4.08 32.48
N LEU A 255 -6.20 4.57 31.29
CA LEU A 255 -6.45 3.75 30.11
C LEU A 255 -5.13 3.42 29.43
N PRO A 256 -4.94 2.16 29.04
CA PRO A 256 -3.69 1.75 28.45
C PRO A 256 -3.57 2.32 27.02
N SER A 257 -2.38 2.77 26.64
CA SER A 257 -2.09 3.32 25.30
C SER A 257 -0.60 3.19 24.96
N ASN A 258 -0.25 3.09 23.68
CA ASN A 258 1.14 2.97 23.21
C ASN A 258 1.98 4.18 23.65
N SER A 259 3.10 3.96 24.32
CA SER A 259 3.98 5.06 24.72
C SER A 259 4.75 5.64 23.54
N LEU A 260 4.79 6.97 23.44
CA LEU A 260 5.76 7.67 22.60
C LEU A 260 6.99 8.01 23.43
N SER A 261 8.18 7.96 22.81
CA SER A 261 9.39 8.49 23.42
C SER A 261 9.23 9.98 23.69
N LEU A 262 9.96 10.49 24.69
CA LEU A 262 10.05 11.94 24.92
C LEU A 262 10.92 12.57 23.83
N LYS A 263 10.68 13.86 23.56
CA LYS A 263 11.55 14.64 22.68
C LYS A 263 12.90 14.95 23.36
N PRO A 264 14.00 15.06 22.59
CA PRO A 264 14.10 14.82 21.14
C PRO A 264 14.05 13.32 20.82
N ARG A 265 13.31 12.97 19.76
CA ARG A 265 13.14 11.58 19.31
C ARG A 265 14.17 11.21 18.24
N GLU A 266 14.50 9.92 18.19
CA GLU A 266 15.34 9.32 17.13
C GLU A 266 14.54 8.35 16.23
N SER A 267 13.30 8.05 16.59
CA SER A 267 12.39 7.16 15.85
C SER A 267 10.95 7.52 16.16
N GLY A 268 10.01 7.18 15.27
CA GLY A 268 8.61 7.56 15.40
C GLY A 268 8.39 9.05 15.16
N LEU A 269 9.25 9.66 14.34
CA LEU A 269 9.20 11.08 14.04
C LEU A 269 7.93 11.42 13.28
N THR A 270 7.31 12.54 13.66
CA THR A 270 6.25 13.18 12.87
C THR A 270 6.75 14.55 12.40
N GLU A 271 6.99 14.70 11.11
CA GLU A 271 7.18 16.01 10.49
C GLU A 271 5.86 16.48 9.88
N ILE A 272 5.49 17.74 10.10
CA ILE A 272 4.26 18.30 9.54
C ILE A 272 4.57 19.33 8.45
N ARG A 273 3.68 19.42 7.47
CA ARG A 273 3.74 20.46 6.44
C ARG A 273 3.52 21.84 7.06
N GLY A 274 4.46 22.74 6.84
CA GLY A 274 4.37 24.16 7.20
C GLY A 274 3.83 24.99 6.02
N PRO A 275 4.31 26.24 5.83
CA PRO A 275 3.95 27.05 4.67
C PRO A 275 4.25 26.33 3.35
N TYR A 276 3.24 26.23 2.48
CA TYR A 276 3.32 25.66 1.13
C TYR A 276 2.24 26.27 0.23
N TYR A 277 1.25 25.50 -0.23
CA TYR A 277 0.04 26.02 -0.91
C TYR A 277 -0.87 26.79 0.05
N ALA A 278 -0.98 26.33 1.30
CA ALA A 278 -1.69 27.04 2.35
C ALA A 278 -0.75 27.98 3.11
N PRO A 279 -1.17 29.23 3.40
CA PRO A 279 -0.41 30.10 4.29
C PRO A 279 -0.53 29.60 5.74
N VAL A 280 0.58 29.10 6.28
CA VAL A 280 0.70 28.77 7.71
C VAL A 280 1.20 30.00 8.45
N THR A 281 0.30 30.67 9.18
CA THR A 281 0.65 31.86 9.96
C THR A 281 1.29 31.49 11.29
N ARG A 282 2.04 32.43 11.87
CA ARG A 282 2.66 32.27 13.19
C ARG A 282 1.65 31.90 14.27
N THR A 283 0.52 32.61 14.34
CA THR A 283 -0.50 32.37 15.38
C THR A 283 -1.09 30.98 15.26
N TYR A 284 -1.42 30.56 14.03
CA TYR A 284 -1.93 29.22 13.79
C TYR A 284 -0.92 28.14 14.19
N LEU A 285 0.36 28.30 13.82
CA LEU A 285 1.40 27.34 14.20
C LEU A 285 1.64 27.30 15.71
N ASP A 286 1.64 28.45 16.39
CA ASP A 286 1.83 28.52 17.85
C ASP A 286 0.68 27.83 18.60
N GLU A 287 -0.56 28.04 18.17
CA GLU A 287 -1.74 27.38 18.76
C GLU A 287 -1.74 25.87 18.50
N LEU A 288 -1.51 25.43 17.26
CA LEU A 288 -1.42 24.01 16.91
C LEU A 288 -0.36 23.30 17.76
N LEU A 289 0.85 23.87 17.86
CA LEU A 289 1.93 23.25 18.61
C LEU A 289 1.74 23.38 20.13
N SER A 290 1.03 24.39 20.62
CA SER A 290 0.71 24.49 22.06
C SER A 290 -0.07 23.28 22.57
N ASP A 291 -0.98 22.75 21.74
CA ASP A 291 -1.81 21.60 22.10
C ASP A 291 -1.19 20.26 21.67
N TRP A 292 -0.50 20.23 20.53
CA TRP A 292 -0.11 18.98 19.85
C TRP A 292 1.40 18.78 19.68
N SER A 293 2.25 19.67 20.21
CA SER A 293 3.71 19.56 20.03
C SER A 293 4.28 18.25 20.50
N ASP A 294 3.73 17.62 21.54
CA ASP A 294 4.17 16.30 21.98
C ASP A 294 4.09 15.23 20.87
N TYR A 295 3.26 15.43 19.83
CA TYR A 295 3.09 14.51 18.70
C TYR A 295 3.76 14.96 17.40
N VAL A 296 4.43 16.12 17.39
CA VAL A 296 5.05 16.73 16.21
C VAL A 296 6.52 16.99 16.49
N ASP A 297 7.45 16.43 15.72
CA ASP A 297 8.89 16.60 15.93
C ASP A 297 9.52 17.66 15.02
N GLY A 298 8.92 17.93 13.85
CA GLY A 298 9.44 18.89 12.90
C GLY A 298 8.38 19.57 12.04
N VAL A 299 8.77 20.68 11.42
CA VAL A 299 7.93 21.47 10.50
C VAL A 299 8.69 21.71 9.19
N LYS A 300 8.16 21.26 8.05
CA LYS A 300 8.76 21.40 6.71
C LYS A 300 8.14 22.57 5.94
N PHE A 301 8.93 23.56 5.56
CA PHE A 301 8.48 24.72 4.78
C PHE A 301 8.56 24.42 3.28
N ALA A 302 7.63 23.60 2.77
CA ALA A 302 7.70 23.02 1.44
C ALA A 302 7.69 24.04 0.27
N GLY A 303 8.25 23.63 -0.87
CA GLY A 303 8.19 24.37 -2.14
C GLY A 303 8.90 25.72 -2.17
N GLY A 304 9.71 26.05 -1.15
CA GLY A 304 10.43 27.32 -1.11
C GLY A 304 9.59 28.54 -0.76
N ALA A 305 8.32 28.37 -0.34
CA ALA A 305 7.42 29.48 -0.03
C ALA A 305 7.99 30.45 1.02
N PHE A 306 8.83 29.94 1.93
CA PHE A 306 9.54 30.74 2.92
C PHE A 306 10.42 31.84 2.32
N SER A 307 10.90 31.69 1.08
CA SER A 307 11.75 32.70 0.42
C SER A 307 11.00 33.99 0.05
N LEU A 308 9.68 33.97 0.09
CA LEU A 308 8.82 35.14 -0.14
C LEU A 308 8.59 35.95 1.13
N MET A 309 8.92 35.41 2.31
CA MET A 309 8.66 36.05 3.59
C MET A 309 9.74 37.08 3.94
N PRO A 310 9.38 38.23 4.55
CA PRO A 310 10.36 39.11 5.18
C PRO A 310 11.22 38.36 6.21
N GLU A 311 12.51 38.70 6.30
CA GLU A 311 13.47 37.98 7.16
C GLU A 311 13.04 37.93 8.63
N ASP A 312 12.49 39.04 9.18
CA ASP A 312 11.98 39.10 10.55
C ASP A 312 10.80 38.14 10.77
N ARG A 313 9.92 38.02 9.77
CA ARG A 313 8.74 37.14 9.83
C ARG A 313 9.11 35.68 9.74
N LEU A 314 10.06 35.34 8.87
CA LEU A 314 10.56 33.98 8.73
C LEU A 314 11.24 33.51 10.01
N LYS A 315 12.15 34.31 10.58
CA LYS A 315 12.81 33.99 11.87
C LYS A 315 11.80 33.77 12.97
N LEU A 316 10.80 34.65 13.08
CA LEU A 316 9.78 34.55 14.11
C LEU A 316 8.92 33.27 13.98
N LEU A 317 8.70 32.80 12.74
CA LEU A 317 7.99 31.53 12.50
C LEU A 317 8.86 30.33 12.90
N ILE A 318 10.16 30.35 12.56
CA ILE A 318 11.13 29.33 12.97
C ILE A 318 11.25 29.27 14.50
N GLU A 319 11.42 30.42 15.16
CA GLU A 319 11.46 30.54 16.62
C GLU A 319 10.19 30.00 17.29
N THR A 320 9.03 30.14 16.63
CA THR A 320 7.76 29.60 17.12
C THR A 320 7.77 28.06 17.10
N ALA A 321 8.30 27.42 16.06
CA ALA A 321 8.45 25.96 16.04
C ALA A 321 9.47 25.49 17.10
N HIS A 322 10.61 26.17 17.21
CA HIS A 322 11.65 25.87 18.21
C HIS A 322 11.17 26.01 19.65
N LYS A 323 10.33 27.02 19.94
CA LYS A 323 9.68 27.20 21.26
C LYS A 323 8.95 25.94 21.73
N HIS A 324 8.42 25.14 20.80
CA HIS A 324 7.70 23.89 21.05
C HIS A 324 8.56 22.63 20.86
N GLY A 325 9.89 22.79 20.79
CA GLY A 325 10.83 21.69 20.60
C GLY A 325 10.66 20.97 19.26
N CYS A 326 10.21 21.68 18.22
CA CYS A 326 10.10 21.15 16.86
C CYS A 326 11.24 21.70 16.00
N TYR A 327 11.93 20.84 15.25
CA TYR A 327 12.95 21.30 14.31
C TYR A 327 12.29 21.88 13.03
N VAL A 328 13.02 22.67 12.26
CA VAL A 328 12.50 23.25 11.00
C VAL A 328 13.32 22.78 9.80
N SER A 329 12.62 22.30 8.78
CA SER A 329 13.17 21.87 7.48
C SER A 329 12.82 22.86 6.37
N THR A 330 13.75 23.09 5.44
CA THR A 330 13.55 24.01 4.30
C THR A 330 12.59 23.49 3.24
N GLY A 331 12.31 22.18 3.20
CA GLY A 331 11.63 21.57 2.06
C GLY A 331 12.40 21.74 0.73
N GLY A 332 11.77 21.34 -0.38
CA GLY A 332 12.30 21.53 -1.73
C GLY A 332 12.47 23.00 -2.13
N TYR A 333 13.71 23.49 -2.10
CA TYR A 333 14.11 24.81 -2.64
C TYR A 333 15.51 24.83 -3.24
N ILE A 334 16.36 23.86 -2.88
CA ILE A 334 17.74 23.81 -3.37
C ILE A 334 17.84 23.69 -4.89
N GLU A 335 16.84 23.09 -5.54
CA GLU A 335 16.76 22.99 -7.01
C GLU A 335 16.68 24.36 -7.66
N ARG A 336 15.95 25.30 -7.04
CA ARG A 336 15.91 26.70 -7.49
C ARG A 336 17.27 27.37 -7.31
N VAL A 337 17.98 27.08 -6.21
CA VAL A 337 19.33 27.61 -5.96
C VAL A 337 20.31 27.08 -7.00
N LEU A 338 20.30 25.78 -7.28
CA LEU A 338 21.14 25.14 -8.29
C LEU A 338 20.84 25.68 -9.69
N ALA A 339 19.57 25.76 -10.09
CA ALA A 339 19.16 26.29 -11.38
C ALA A 339 19.56 27.77 -11.54
N ALA A 340 19.35 28.61 -10.52
CA ALA A 340 19.68 30.03 -10.58
C ALA A 340 21.19 30.32 -10.56
N SER A 341 21.98 29.40 -10.01
CA SER A 341 23.43 29.54 -9.89
C SER A 341 24.21 28.75 -10.95
N SER A 342 23.52 28.01 -11.83
CA SER A 342 24.15 27.03 -12.74
C SER A 342 25.05 26.03 -12.01
N GLY A 343 24.63 25.62 -10.80
CA GLY A 343 25.38 24.67 -9.97
C GLY A 343 26.61 25.24 -9.27
N ASP A 344 26.78 26.56 -9.19
CA ASP A 344 27.91 27.17 -8.46
C ASP A 344 27.87 26.84 -6.95
N PHE A 345 28.84 26.03 -6.51
CA PHE A 345 28.97 25.59 -5.13
C PHE A 345 29.14 26.74 -4.13
N ALA A 346 29.75 27.86 -4.52
CA ALA A 346 29.88 29.01 -3.62
C ALA A 346 28.49 29.63 -3.30
N THR A 347 27.60 29.67 -4.30
CA THR A 347 26.21 30.11 -4.11
C THR A 347 25.40 29.11 -3.29
N VAL A 348 25.59 27.80 -3.51
CA VAL A 348 24.96 26.74 -2.68
C VAL A 348 25.42 26.85 -1.22
N GLU A 349 26.71 27.03 -0.98
CA GLU A 349 27.25 27.21 0.37
C GLU A 349 26.70 28.48 1.04
N LYS A 350 26.54 29.58 0.27
CA LYS A 350 25.90 30.81 0.77
C LYS A 350 24.44 30.57 1.16
N TYR A 351 23.68 29.78 0.41
CA TYR A 351 22.34 29.36 0.78
C TYR A 351 22.35 28.57 2.10
N ILE A 352 23.21 27.57 2.24
CA ILE A 352 23.36 26.74 3.45
C ILE A 352 23.66 27.62 4.69
N LYS A 353 24.64 28.53 4.57
CA LYS A 353 25.01 29.49 5.62
C LYS A 353 23.84 30.43 5.97
N THR A 354 23.04 30.81 4.98
CA THR A 354 21.86 31.65 5.18
C THR A 354 20.77 30.90 5.93
N CYS A 355 20.45 29.67 5.55
CA CYS A 355 19.53 28.79 6.28
C CYS A 355 19.96 28.61 7.74
N LYS A 356 21.25 28.33 7.99
CA LYS A 356 21.81 28.24 9.34
C LYS A 356 21.62 29.52 10.14
N LYS A 357 21.89 30.68 9.54
CA LYS A 357 21.73 32.00 10.19
C LYS A 357 20.27 32.30 10.54
N LEU A 358 19.32 31.86 9.71
CA LEU A 358 17.89 32.03 9.95
C LEU A 358 17.35 31.08 11.03
N GLY A 359 18.07 29.99 11.33
CA GLY A 359 17.69 29.01 12.34
C GLY A 359 17.05 27.75 11.76
N PHE A 360 17.16 27.47 10.46
CA PHE A 360 16.79 26.14 9.96
C PHE A 360 17.72 25.07 10.55
N ASP A 361 17.16 23.90 10.84
CA ASP A 361 17.90 22.75 11.36
C ASP A 361 18.24 21.73 10.27
N VAL A 362 17.31 21.57 9.33
CA VAL A 362 17.36 20.57 8.26
C VAL A 362 17.33 21.28 6.91
N ILE A 363 18.24 20.86 6.02
CA ILE A 363 18.15 21.20 4.60
C ILE A 363 17.69 19.94 3.87
N GLU A 364 16.52 20.06 3.28
CA GLU A 364 16.02 19.05 2.34
C GLU A 364 16.65 19.26 0.97
N ILE A 365 17.07 18.16 0.36
CA ILE A 365 17.73 18.19 -0.95
C ILE A 365 16.88 17.36 -1.89
N SER A 366 15.96 18.02 -2.59
CA SER A 366 15.01 17.44 -3.55
C SER A 366 15.57 17.45 -4.97
N SER A 367 14.99 16.64 -5.86
CA SER A 367 15.32 16.61 -7.30
C SER A 367 14.08 16.42 -8.19
N GLY A 368 12.96 17.06 -7.85
CA GLY A 368 11.70 16.94 -8.59
C GLY A 368 11.63 17.79 -9.87
N PHE A 369 12.27 18.96 -9.90
CA PHE A 369 12.28 19.90 -11.03
C PHE A 369 13.63 19.94 -11.77
N LEU A 370 14.71 19.48 -11.13
CA LEU A 370 16.06 19.49 -11.67
C LEU A 370 16.75 18.14 -11.42
N SER A 371 17.31 17.55 -12.49
CA SER A 371 18.13 16.36 -12.35
C SER A 371 19.50 16.72 -11.77
N ILE A 372 19.81 16.15 -10.60
CA ILE A 372 21.11 16.30 -9.94
C ILE A 372 21.88 14.99 -10.10
N PRO A 373 23.09 15.00 -10.71
CA PRO A 373 23.96 13.83 -10.73
C PRO A 373 24.17 13.29 -9.31
N THR A 374 24.15 11.96 -9.17
CA THR A 374 24.19 11.30 -7.85
C THR A 374 25.39 11.73 -7.01
N GLN A 375 26.56 11.92 -7.65
CA GLN A 375 27.77 12.32 -6.96
C GLN A 375 27.71 13.77 -6.47
N ASP A 376 27.25 14.70 -7.32
CA ASP A 376 27.09 16.11 -6.95
C ASP A 376 26.08 16.26 -5.79
N TRP A 377 25.02 15.47 -5.79
CA TRP A 377 24.06 15.43 -4.68
C TRP A 377 24.72 14.94 -3.39
N ALA A 378 25.53 13.88 -3.44
CA ALA A 378 26.29 13.42 -2.28
C ALA A 378 27.27 14.49 -1.76
N GLU A 379 27.89 15.28 -2.64
CA GLU A 379 28.73 16.42 -2.25
C GLU A 379 27.92 17.53 -1.56
N ILE A 380 26.71 17.82 -2.05
CA ILE A 380 25.79 18.76 -1.38
C ILE A 380 25.38 18.24 0.01
N VAL A 381 25.06 16.94 0.13
CA VAL A 381 24.77 16.29 1.42
C VAL A 381 25.94 16.50 2.39
N HIS A 382 27.17 16.22 1.93
CA HIS A 382 28.37 16.42 2.72
C HIS A 382 28.57 17.89 3.11
N LEU A 383 28.33 18.82 2.19
CA LEU A 383 28.47 20.27 2.43
C LEU A 383 27.47 20.78 3.48
N VAL A 384 26.23 20.32 3.45
CA VAL A 384 25.22 20.63 4.48
C VAL A 384 25.69 20.13 5.85
N ALA A 385 26.14 18.87 5.91
CA ALA A 385 26.62 18.24 7.13
C ALA A 385 27.87 18.95 7.69
N SER A 386 28.82 19.36 6.84
CA SER A 386 30.05 20.07 7.26
C SER A 386 29.75 21.43 7.89
N HIS A 387 28.61 22.04 7.55
CA HIS A 387 28.11 23.27 8.15
C HIS A 387 27.30 23.04 9.44
N GLY A 388 27.16 21.80 9.91
CA GLY A 388 26.45 21.46 11.14
C GLY A 388 24.93 21.52 11.02
N LEU A 389 24.39 21.46 9.81
CA LEU A 389 22.98 21.27 9.54
C LEU A 389 22.70 19.80 9.20
N LYS A 390 21.45 19.37 9.36
CA LYS A 390 21.02 18.01 9.02
C LYS A 390 20.65 17.96 7.53
N ALA A 391 21.41 17.21 6.74
CA ALA A 391 21.03 16.91 5.37
C ALA A 391 19.91 15.87 5.35
N LYS A 392 18.86 16.12 4.57
CA LYS A 392 17.75 15.19 4.33
C LYS A 392 17.45 15.11 2.83
N PRO A 393 18.20 14.31 2.05
CA PRO A 393 17.90 14.12 0.64
C PRO A 393 16.57 13.38 0.45
N GLU A 394 15.79 13.81 -0.54
CA GLU A 394 14.49 13.24 -0.90
C GLU A 394 14.62 12.41 -2.17
N VAL A 395 14.32 11.11 -2.09
CA VAL A 395 14.56 10.16 -3.19
C VAL A 395 13.25 9.45 -3.53
N GLY A 396 12.90 9.45 -4.81
CA GLY A 396 11.77 8.70 -5.38
C GLY A 396 12.22 7.69 -6.44
N ILE A 397 11.31 6.84 -6.88
CA ILE A 397 11.54 5.87 -7.98
C ILE A 397 11.17 6.43 -9.36
N GLN A 398 10.59 7.63 -9.39
CA GLN A 398 10.12 8.26 -10.61
C GLN A 398 10.85 9.56 -10.90
N TRP A 399 11.06 9.83 -12.18
CA TRP A 399 11.66 11.08 -12.62
C TRP A 399 10.60 12.19 -12.59
N GLY A 400 10.93 13.35 -12.03
CA GLY A 400 9.98 14.46 -11.88
C GLY A 400 9.19 14.46 -10.56
N ALA A 401 9.39 13.43 -9.73
CA ALA A 401 8.66 13.24 -8.48
C ALA A 401 8.94 14.37 -7.45
N GLY A 402 7.90 14.88 -6.80
CA GLY A 402 7.92 16.05 -5.93
C GLY A 402 7.47 17.36 -6.62
N GLY A 403 7.00 17.25 -7.88
CA GLY A 403 6.65 18.35 -8.76
C GLY A 403 5.18 18.46 -9.15
N ASP A 404 4.30 17.62 -8.60
CA ASP A 404 2.86 17.53 -8.94
C ASP A 404 2.62 17.09 -10.39
N ALA A 405 3.35 16.04 -10.85
CA ALA A 405 3.22 15.54 -12.22
C ALA A 405 2.03 14.59 -12.38
N SER A 406 1.40 14.58 -13.57
CA SER A 406 0.24 13.73 -13.82
C SER A 406 0.61 12.26 -14.06
N ILE A 407 -0.31 11.33 -13.76
CA ILE A 407 -0.14 9.88 -13.99
C ILE A 407 0.31 9.57 -15.43
N ALA A 408 -0.18 10.30 -16.43
CA ALA A 408 0.18 10.08 -17.84
C ALA A 408 1.62 10.52 -18.17
N GLU A 409 2.07 11.66 -17.63
CA GLU A 409 3.45 12.14 -17.78
C GLU A 409 4.44 11.19 -17.08
N LEU A 410 4.02 10.68 -15.92
CA LEU A 410 4.74 9.72 -15.09
C LEU A 410 4.86 8.34 -15.78
N GLU A 411 3.78 7.79 -16.33
CA GLU A 411 3.80 6.52 -17.08
C GLU A 411 4.72 6.59 -18.31
N SER A 412 4.77 7.75 -18.99
CA SER A 412 5.66 7.96 -20.15
C SER A 412 7.15 8.02 -19.80
N SER A 413 7.47 8.42 -18.56
CA SER A 413 8.84 8.57 -18.06
C SER A 413 9.43 7.26 -17.51
N GLY A 414 8.59 6.25 -17.29
CA GLY A 414 8.94 4.94 -16.73
C GLY A 414 9.13 4.96 -15.20
N THR A 415 8.98 3.79 -14.57
CA THR A 415 9.30 3.59 -13.15
C THR A 415 10.64 2.88 -13.02
N ARG A 416 11.48 3.30 -12.06
CA ARG A 416 12.78 2.68 -11.81
C ARG A 416 12.68 1.56 -10.78
N ASP A 417 13.61 0.63 -10.87
CA ASP A 417 13.80 -0.45 -9.89
C ASP A 417 14.05 0.14 -8.48
N PRO A 418 13.38 -0.37 -7.42
CA PRO A 418 13.66 0.01 -6.03
C PRO A 418 15.15 0.03 -5.67
N LYS A 419 15.95 -0.86 -6.26
CA LYS A 419 17.40 -0.94 -6.06
C LYS A 419 18.09 0.38 -6.38
N TRP A 420 17.65 1.10 -7.40
CA TRP A 420 18.24 2.38 -7.78
C TRP A 420 18.10 3.43 -6.66
N LEU A 421 16.92 3.49 -6.03
CA LEU A 421 16.66 4.37 -4.89
C LEU A 421 17.50 3.94 -3.69
N ILE A 422 17.54 2.65 -3.38
CA ILE A 422 18.28 2.08 -2.25
C ILE A 422 19.79 2.36 -2.36
N ASP A 423 20.38 2.16 -3.54
CA ASP A 423 21.82 2.40 -3.75
C ASP A 423 22.17 3.88 -3.55
N ARG A 424 21.32 4.81 -3.99
CA ARG A 424 21.50 6.26 -3.73
C ARG A 424 21.34 6.61 -2.26
N ALA A 425 20.32 6.07 -1.62
CA ALA A 425 20.07 6.29 -0.21
C ALA A 425 21.28 5.88 0.63
N ASN A 426 21.88 4.71 0.37
CA ASN A 426 23.11 4.27 1.03
C ASN A 426 24.27 5.24 0.79
N LEU A 427 24.50 5.66 -0.46
CA LEU A 427 25.54 6.65 -0.76
C LEU A 427 25.34 7.96 0.01
N PHE A 428 24.10 8.43 0.13
CA PHE A 428 23.82 9.67 0.85
C PHE A 428 23.98 9.51 2.36
N LEU A 429 23.61 8.35 2.92
CA LEU A 429 23.90 8.03 4.32
C LEU A 429 25.41 8.03 4.59
N ASP A 430 26.21 7.43 3.70
CA ASP A 430 27.66 7.43 3.77
C ASP A 430 28.25 8.86 3.65
N ALA A 431 27.62 9.72 2.86
CA ALA A 431 28.00 11.13 2.72
C ALA A 431 27.63 12.00 3.95
N GLY A 432 26.86 11.47 4.89
CA GLY A 432 26.48 12.14 6.14
C GLY A 432 25.01 12.59 6.21
N ALA A 433 24.13 12.04 5.36
CA ALA A 433 22.69 12.30 5.47
C ALA A 433 22.17 11.88 6.86
N SER A 434 21.42 12.78 7.48
CA SER A 434 20.80 12.52 8.78
C SER A 434 19.66 11.51 8.66
N MET A 435 18.93 11.59 7.54
CA MET A 435 17.73 10.84 7.21
C MET A 435 17.51 10.90 5.69
N ILE A 436 16.88 9.89 5.11
CA ILE A 436 16.43 9.87 3.71
C ILE A 436 14.92 10.08 3.71
N MET A 437 14.45 11.10 3.00
CA MET A 437 13.03 11.27 2.71
C MET A 437 12.67 10.39 1.49
N ILE A 438 11.61 9.61 1.61
CA ILE A 438 11.08 8.78 0.53
C ILE A 438 9.84 9.48 -0.02
N GLU A 439 9.93 9.88 -1.28
CA GLU A 439 8.85 10.56 -2.02
C GLU A 439 7.68 9.59 -2.28
N SER A 440 6.45 10.04 -2.06
CA SER A 440 5.23 9.25 -2.27
C SER A 440 4.88 9.09 -3.75
N GLU A 441 5.24 10.06 -4.57
CA GLU A 441 4.95 10.07 -5.99
C GLU A 441 5.63 8.90 -6.73
N GLY A 442 4.82 8.11 -7.43
CA GLY A 442 5.23 6.87 -8.08
C GLY A 442 5.22 5.63 -7.17
N ILE A 443 4.96 5.79 -5.86
CA ILE A 443 4.85 4.69 -4.90
C ILE A 443 3.41 4.56 -4.38
N THR A 444 2.89 5.59 -3.73
CA THR A 444 1.53 5.65 -3.16
C THR A 444 0.69 6.78 -3.75
N GLU A 445 1.35 7.74 -4.39
CA GLU A 445 0.74 8.87 -5.07
C GLU A 445 0.98 8.78 -6.57
N ASN A 446 0.02 9.27 -7.37
CA ASN A 446 0.05 9.24 -8.83
C ASN A 446 0.31 7.85 -9.46
N VAL A 447 -0.18 6.81 -8.78
CA VAL A 447 -0.17 5.43 -9.25
C VAL A 447 -1.57 4.84 -9.25
N LYS A 448 -1.86 3.94 -10.20
CA LYS A 448 -3.13 3.20 -10.23
C LYS A 448 -3.25 2.20 -9.09
N ASN A 449 -2.12 1.59 -8.69
CA ASN A 449 -2.01 0.67 -7.59
C ASN A 449 -0.75 1.03 -6.78
N TRP A 450 -0.84 0.98 -5.45
CA TRP A 450 0.31 1.24 -4.59
C TRP A 450 1.42 0.21 -4.82
N ARG A 451 2.65 0.71 -4.93
CA ARG A 451 3.87 -0.09 -5.06
C ARG A 451 4.40 -0.51 -3.69
N THR A 452 3.62 -1.33 -2.99
CA THR A 452 3.98 -1.86 -1.66
C THR A 452 5.26 -2.71 -1.70
N ASP A 453 5.59 -3.29 -2.87
CA ASP A 453 6.86 -3.95 -3.16
C ASP A 453 8.06 -3.00 -2.99
N VAL A 454 7.93 -1.74 -3.41
CA VAL A 454 8.97 -0.71 -3.24
C VAL A 454 9.14 -0.37 -1.76
N ILE A 455 8.04 -0.18 -1.02
CA ILE A 455 8.08 0.09 0.42
C ILE A 455 8.73 -1.07 1.18
N SER A 456 8.38 -2.31 0.84
CA SER A 456 8.97 -3.53 1.41
C SER A 456 10.47 -3.63 1.13
N ALA A 457 10.90 -3.36 -0.11
CA ALA A 457 12.31 -3.35 -0.49
C ALA A 457 13.11 -2.28 0.29
N ILE A 458 12.58 -1.06 0.40
CA ILE A 458 13.21 0.05 1.13
C ILE A 458 13.35 -0.29 2.62
N THR A 459 12.27 -0.73 3.25
CA THR A 459 12.26 -1.05 4.69
C THR A 459 13.12 -2.25 5.05
N SER A 460 13.33 -3.17 4.10
CA SER A 460 14.23 -4.32 4.25
C SER A 460 15.70 -3.96 4.09
N ALA A 461 16.00 -2.95 3.26
CA ALA A 461 17.38 -2.62 2.88
C ALA A 461 17.99 -1.44 3.65
N LEU A 462 17.17 -0.49 4.13
CA LEU A 462 17.64 0.73 4.79
C LEU A 462 17.33 0.73 6.30
N PRO A 463 18.16 1.38 7.15
CA PRO A 463 17.88 1.45 8.57
C PRO A 463 16.60 2.23 8.88
N ALA A 464 15.67 1.63 9.65
CA ALA A 464 14.37 2.25 9.95
C ALA A 464 14.46 3.66 10.58
N GLY A 465 15.46 3.90 11.44
CA GLY A 465 15.70 5.23 12.05
C GLY A 465 16.31 6.27 11.09
N LYS A 466 16.63 5.87 9.86
CA LYS A 466 17.28 6.69 8.84
C LYS A 466 16.40 6.95 7.62
N ILE A 467 15.17 6.46 7.61
CA ILE A 467 14.19 6.70 6.55
C ILE A 467 12.96 7.40 7.11
N MET A 468 12.36 8.28 6.32
CA MET A 468 11.08 8.93 6.57
C MET A 468 10.26 8.88 5.28
N PHE A 469 8.99 8.48 5.38
CA PHE A 469 8.10 8.42 4.24
C PHE A 469 7.23 9.68 4.16
N GLU A 470 7.10 10.26 2.97
CA GLU A 470 6.01 11.19 2.69
C GLU A 470 4.69 10.41 2.72
N ALA A 471 3.78 10.88 3.56
CA ALA A 471 2.52 10.23 3.87
C ALA A 471 1.44 11.28 4.13
N ALA A 472 1.32 12.25 3.22
CA ALA A 472 0.38 13.36 3.34
C ALA A 472 -1.10 12.96 3.16
N ASP A 473 -1.38 11.70 2.84
CA ASP A 473 -2.73 11.13 2.78
C ASP A 473 -2.97 10.20 3.99
N PRO A 474 -4.17 10.26 4.63
CA PRO A 474 -4.47 9.42 5.79
C PRO A 474 -4.38 7.92 5.59
N ASP A 475 -4.71 7.42 4.41
CA ASP A 475 -4.61 6.00 4.12
C ASP A 475 -3.15 5.58 4.02
N VAL A 476 -2.28 6.47 3.51
CA VAL A 476 -0.83 6.22 3.39
C VAL A 476 -0.16 6.17 4.76
N PHE A 477 -0.38 7.14 5.64
CA PHE A 477 0.20 7.04 6.98
C PHE A 477 -0.40 5.89 7.79
N ALA A 478 -1.68 5.53 7.59
CA ALA A 478 -2.28 4.38 8.25
C ALA A 478 -1.59 3.07 7.82
N TYR A 479 -1.33 2.91 6.52
CA TYR A 479 -0.56 1.79 5.97
C TYR A 479 0.82 1.69 6.62
N HIS A 480 1.55 2.79 6.73
CA HIS A 480 2.87 2.78 7.39
C HIS A 480 2.79 2.39 8.87
N ILE A 481 1.80 2.88 9.61
CA ILE A 481 1.62 2.50 11.02
C ILE A 481 1.26 1.01 11.15
N GLN A 482 0.42 0.46 10.28
CA GLN A 482 0.06 -0.95 10.29
C GLN A 482 1.26 -1.86 9.97
N ASN A 483 2.06 -1.51 8.97
CA ASN A 483 3.13 -2.38 8.46
C ASN A 483 4.48 -2.18 9.17
N GLN A 484 4.77 -0.96 9.63
CA GLN A 484 6.06 -0.60 10.26
C GLN A 484 5.91 -0.28 11.76
N GLY A 485 4.68 -0.28 12.27
CA GLY A 485 4.35 -0.01 13.67
C GLY A 485 4.27 1.49 14.00
N ALA A 486 3.87 1.78 15.25
CA ALA A 486 3.71 3.13 15.79
C ALA A 486 4.98 4.01 15.78
N ARG A 487 6.13 3.47 15.36
CA ARG A 487 7.45 4.14 15.32
C ARG A 487 7.97 4.43 13.91
N ALA A 488 7.14 4.27 12.87
CA ALA A 488 7.48 4.75 11.52
C ALA A 488 7.77 6.26 11.54
N ASN A 489 8.77 6.75 10.79
CA ASN A 489 9.00 8.19 10.66
C ASN A 489 8.20 8.70 9.45
N LEU A 490 7.35 9.70 9.66
CA LEU A 490 6.37 10.12 8.67
C LEU A 490 6.36 11.64 8.51
N PHE A 491 6.25 12.09 7.27
CA PHE A 491 5.90 13.45 6.92
C PHE A 491 4.43 13.52 6.50
N ILE A 492 3.63 14.33 7.18
CA ILE A 492 2.17 14.44 6.99
C ILE A 492 1.73 15.88 6.80
N ASP A 493 0.48 16.09 6.40
CA ASP A 493 -0.10 17.43 6.45
C ASP A 493 -0.37 17.87 7.91
N HIS A 494 -0.21 19.17 8.19
CA HIS A 494 -0.44 19.71 9.54
C HIS A 494 -1.88 19.51 10.05
N SER A 495 -2.86 19.40 9.15
CA SER A 495 -4.26 19.15 9.52
C SER A 495 -4.51 17.72 10.03
N GLN A 496 -3.58 16.80 9.80
CA GLN A 496 -3.75 15.36 10.08
C GLN A 496 -3.08 14.89 11.37
N VAL A 497 -2.43 15.79 12.11
CA VAL A 497 -1.66 15.48 13.35
C VAL A 497 -2.46 14.66 14.35
N VAL A 498 -3.73 15.04 14.56
CA VAL A 498 -4.60 14.37 15.54
C VAL A 498 -4.87 12.93 15.14
N GLN A 499 -5.14 12.68 13.84
CA GLN A 499 -5.41 11.35 13.34
C GLN A 499 -4.18 10.45 13.51
N LEU A 500 -3.00 10.91 13.08
CA LEU A 500 -1.77 10.14 13.25
C LEU A 500 -1.43 9.90 14.73
N ALA A 501 -1.65 10.89 15.60
CA ALA A 501 -1.44 10.74 17.04
C ALA A 501 -2.34 9.65 17.63
N CYS A 502 -3.62 9.63 17.28
CA CYS A 502 -4.57 8.59 17.68
C CYS A 502 -4.16 7.21 17.17
N LEU A 503 -3.72 7.11 15.91
CA LEU A 503 -3.20 5.87 15.33
C LEU A 503 -2.01 5.35 16.12
N ARG A 504 -0.95 6.17 16.29
CA ARG A 504 0.27 5.78 17.01
C ARG A 504 -0.01 5.39 18.46
N ARG A 505 -0.92 6.11 19.12
CA ARG A 505 -1.28 5.89 20.54
C ARG A 505 -2.19 4.69 20.76
N GLY A 506 -2.73 4.11 19.70
CA GLY A 506 -3.62 2.98 19.85
C GLY A 506 -5.04 3.38 20.29
N ILE A 507 -5.48 4.61 20.01
CA ILE A 507 -6.74 5.15 20.52
C ILE A 507 -7.88 5.03 19.51
N TRP A 508 -7.62 5.42 18.26
CA TRP A 508 -8.64 5.49 17.22
C TRP A 508 -8.03 5.47 15.84
N GLY A 509 -8.74 4.84 14.91
CA GLY A 509 -8.45 4.76 13.48
C GLY A 509 -9.56 4.03 12.75
N THR A 510 -9.40 3.90 11.43
CA THR A 510 -10.39 3.24 10.56
C THR A 510 -10.46 1.74 10.85
N GLY A 511 -11.49 1.06 10.33
CA GLY A 511 -11.77 -0.37 10.55
C GLY A 511 -10.54 -1.28 10.42
N SER A 512 -9.71 -1.02 9.41
CA SER A 512 -8.47 -1.75 9.11
C SER A 512 -7.33 -1.49 10.10
N THR A 513 -7.41 -0.43 10.92
CA THR A 513 -6.29 0.01 11.77
C THR A 513 -6.39 -0.47 13.23
N PHE A 514 -7.58 -0.83 13.71
CA PHE A 514 -7.80 -1.12 15.15
C PHE A 514 -8.45 -2.47 15.45
N TRP A 515 -9.17 -3.05 14.50
CA TRP A 515 -10.06 -4.17 14.78
C TRP A 515 -9.54 -5.51 14.23
N GLU A 516 -8.33 -5.51 13.68
CA GLU A 516 -7.71 -6.67 13.04
C GLU A 516 -6.55 -7.27 13.84
N ASP A 517 -5.99 -6.55 14.83
CA ASP A 517 -4.92 -7.02 15.70
C ASP A 517 -5.28 -6.82 17.17
N HIS A 518 -5.42 -7.92 17.90
CA HIS A 518 -5.42 -7.84 19.36
C HIS A 518 -4.03 -7.52 19.96
N ASP A 519 -2.98 -7.29 19.14
CA ASP A 519 -1.60 -7.09 19.64
C ASP A 519 -0.74 -6.02 18.92
N VAL A 520 -1.25 -5.25 17.94
CA VAL A 520 -0.39 -4.28 17.19
C VAL A 520 -0.64 -2.82 17.56
N LEU A 521 -1.84 -2.48 18.05
CA LEU A 521 -2.14 -1.13 18.53
C LEU A 521 -3.00 -1.08 19.80
N MET A 522 -3.39 -2.22 20.37
CA MET A 522 -4.02 -2.29 21.69
C MET A 522 -3.00 -2.85 22.69
N VAL A 523 -3.02 -2.30 23.89
CA VAL A 523 -2.01 -2.55 24.94
C VAL A 523 -2.08 -3.94 25.55
#